data_AF-A0A9D1M5E9-F1
#
_entry.id   AF-A0A9D1M5E9-F1
#
_cell.length_a   1.000
_cell.length_b   1.000
_cell.length_c   1.000
_cell.angle_alpha   90.00
_cell.angle_beta   90.00
_cell.angle_gamma   90.00
#
_symmetry.space_group_name_H-M   'P 1'
#
loop_
_entity.id
_entity.type
_entity.pdbx_description
1 polymer ?
#
loop_
_entity_poly.entity_id
_entity_poly.type
_entity_poly.pdbx_seq_one_letter_code
_entity_poly.pdbx_strand_id
1 'polypeptide(L)'
;NTTAILNCGSSCGTTPAATATNSYEPSGCSKDFCKKTKWFLPSMRDLITLYDAKSYVNASLSLTASSGATTLTESYYWSSTEFSSDYAWILNVHSGFRGSYGKSYNNIYVRPVVKY
;
A
#
# COMPACT_ATOMS: atom_id res chain seq x y z
N ASN A 1 -8.48 -1.32 7.97
CA ASN A 1 -9.11 -0.22 7.22
C ASN A 1 -9.54 -0.58 5.79
N THR A 2 -8.77 -1.38 5.03
CA THR A 2 -9.10 -1.69 3.61
C THR A 2 -10.53 -2.21 3.39
N THR A 3 -10.99 -3.18 4.19
CA THR A 3 -12.36 -3.69 4.10
C THR A 3 -13.41 -2.60 4.34
N ALA A 4 -13.19 -1.71 5.31
CA ALA A 4 -14.11 -0.59 5.58
C ALA A 4 -14.16 0.39 4.41
N ILE A 5 -13.00 0.70 3.80
CA ILE A 5 -12.91 1.56 2.60
C ILE A 5 -13.70 0.93 1.44
N LEU A 6 -13.51 -0.36 1.19
CA LEU A 6 -14.22 -1.07 0.12
C LEU A 6 -15.73 -1.17 0.36
N ASN A 7 -16.13 -1.38 1.62
CA ASN A 7 -17.54 -1.48 2.01
C ASN A 7 -18.27 -0.14 1.98
N CYS A 8 -17.56 0.99 1.94
CA CYS A 8 -18.16 2.31 1.75
C CYS A 8 -18.89 2.41 0.39
N GLY A 9 -18.47 1.62 -0.60
CA GLY A 9 -19.11 1.57 -1.92
C GLY A 9 -19.18 2.94 -2.59
N SER A 10 -20.31 3.24 -3.23
CA SER A 10 -20.50 4.51 -3.95
C SER A 10 -20.45 5.75 -3.06
N SER A 11 -20.67 5.63 -1.75
CA SER A 11 -20.64 6.78 -0.84
C SER A 11 -19.25 7.38 -0.64
N CYS A 12 -18.18 6.62 -0.91
CA CYS A 12 -16.80 7.11 -0.93
C CYS A 12 -16.28 7.41 -2.35
N GLY A 13 -17.14 7.33 -3.37
CA GLY A 13 -16.70 7.40 -4.77
C GLY A 13 -15.83 6.19 -5.17
N THR A 14 -14.80 6.42 -5.98
CA THR A 14 -13.85 5.37 -6.34
C THR A 14 -12.78 5.21 -5.27
N THR A 15 -12.40 3.96 -4.95
CA THR A 15 -11.38 3.66 -3.94
C THR A 15 -10.15 2.96 -4.55
N PRO A 16 -9.49 3.57 -5.56
CA PRO A 16 -8.52 2.88 -6.39
C PRO A 16 -7.36 2.26 -5.60
N ALA A 17 -6.85 2.94 -4.57
CA ALA A 17 -5.75 2.43 -3.76
C ALA A 17 -6.13 1.14 -2.99
N ALA A 18 -7.32 1.12 -2.38
CA ALA A 18 -7.83 -0.05 -1.69
C ALA A 18 -8.19 -1.18 -2.67
N THR A 19 -8.81 -0.84 -3.81
CA THR A 19 -9.19 -1.81 -4.85
C THR A 19 -7.97 -2.47 -5.49
N ALA A 20 -6.95 -1.68 -5.86
CA ALA A 20 -5.70 -2.19 -6.42
C ALA A 20 -5.01 -3.14 -5.43
N THR A 21 -4.96 -2.75 -4.16
CA THR A 21 -4.36 -3.59 -3.12
C THR A 21 -5.13 -4.89 -2.89
N ASN A 22 -6.46 -4.82 -2.79
CA ASN A 22 -7.31 -5.98 -2.57
C ASN A 22 -7.34 -6.94 -3.77
N SER A 23 -7.04 -6.44 -4.97
CA SER A 23 -6.97 -7.22 -6.22
C SER A 23 -5.58 -7.77 -6.53
N TYR A 24 -4.57 -7.41 -5.73
CA TYR A 24 -3.20 -7.85 -5.91
C TYR A 24 -3.05 -9.35 -5.62
N GLU A 25 -2.38 -10.05 -6.54
CA GLU A 25 -1.93 -11.43 -6.39
C GLU A 25 -0.56 -11.54 -7.07
N PRO A 26 0.54 -11.77 -6.32
CA PRO A 26 1.87 -11.85 -6.89
C PRO A 26 2.03 -13.09 -7.78
N SER A 27 2.69 -12.93 -8.92
CA SER A 27 3.12 -14.05 -9.75
C SER A 27 4.12 -14.93 -9.01
N GLY A 28 4.09 -16.24 -9.28
CA GLY A 28 5.06 -17.18 -8.68
C GLY A 28 4.79 -17.52 -7.21
N CYS A 29 3.68 -17.07 -6.61
CA CYS A 29 3.27 -17.48 -5.28
C CYS A 29 1.95 -18.27 -5.29
N SER A 30 1.97 -19.49 -4.76
CA SER A 30 0.80 -20.37 -4.67
C SER A 30 0.22 -20.50 -3.26
N LYS A 31 0.78 -19.80 -2.27
CA LYS A 31 0.32 -19.86 -0.87
C LYS A 31 -0.98 -19.07 -0.69
N ASP A 32 -1.79 -19.48 0.29
CA ASP A 32 -3.08 -18.84 0.56
C ASP A 32 -2.98 -17.34 0.79
N PHE A 33 -1.94 -16.89 1.50
CA PHE A 33 -1.73 -15.47 1.78
C PHE A 33 -1.42 -14.63 0.53
N CYS A 34 -1.05 -15.27 -0.59
CA CYS A 34 -0.81 -14.57 -1.85
C CYS A 34 -2.08 -14.27 -2.63
N LYS A 35 -3.19 -14.92 -2.30
CA LYS A 35 -4.44 -14.76 -3.06
C LYS A 35 -5.01 -13.36 -2.92
N LYS A 36 -5.72 -12.93 -3.96
CA LYS A 36 -6.54 -11.70 -3.92
C LYS A 36 -7.39 -11.69 -2.64
N THR A 37 -7.72 -10.50 -2.16
CA THR A 37 -8.46 -10.24 -0.91
C THR A 37 -7.70 -10.52 0.40
N LYS A 38 -6.50 -11.10 0.33
CA LYS A 38 -5.62 -11.27 1.51
C LYS A 38 -4.73 -10.07 1.78
N TRP A 39 -4.58 -9.19 0.80
CA TRP A 39 -3.70 -8.03 0.87
C TRP A 39 -4.45 -6.77 1.27
N PHE A 40 -3.83 -5.96 2.10
CA PHE A 40 -4.39 -4.75 2.70
C PHE A 40 -3.58 -3.52 2.32
N LEU A 41 -4.29 -2.41 2.11
CA LEU A 41 -3.69 -1.08 1.95
C LEU A 41 -3.07 -0.69 3.31
N PRO A 42 -1.75 -0.45 3.39
CA PRO A 42 -1.06 -0.23 4.65
C PRO A 42 -1.60 0.98 5.40
N SER A 43 -1.67 0.90 6.72
CA SER A 43 -1.92 2.07 7.57
C SER A 43 -0.67 2.95 7.67
N MET A 44 -0.78 4.16 8.24
CA MET A 44 0.39 5.00 8.46
C MET A 44 1.40 4.33 9.38
N ARG A 45 0.94 3.55 10.36
CA ARG A 45 1.81 2.76 11.22
C ARG A 45 2.63 1.74 10.43
N ASP A 46 2.01 1.07 9.46
CA ASP A 46 2.68 0.09 8.61
C ASP A 46 3.71 0.77 7.69
N LEU A 47 3.35 1.91 7.09
CA LEU A 47 4.28 2.68 6.24
C LEU A 47 5.47 3.25 7.01
N ILE A 48 5.27 3.70 8.24
CA ILE A 48 6.36 4.17 9.11
C ILE A 48 7.32 3.01 9.40
N THR A 49 6.77 1.85 9.77
CA THR A 49 7.58 0.64 10.03
C THR A 49 8.33 0.19 8.77
N LEU A 50 7.68 0.27 7.60
CA LEU A 50 8.29 -0.02 6.31
C LEU A 50 9.45 0.94 6.00
N TYR A 51 9.27 2.24 6.28
CA TYR A 51 10.32 3.25 6.09
C TYR A 51 11.53 2.97 6.98
N ASP A 52 11.30 2.69 8.27
CA ASP A 52 12.37 2.40 9.23
C ASP A 52 13.17 1.15 8.83
N ALA A 53 12.52 0.18 8.20
CA ALA A 53 13.13 -1.05 7.70
C ALA A 53 13.52 -1.02 6.21
N LYS A 54 13.44 0.13 5.51
CA LYS A 54 13.44 0.17 4.04
C LYS A 54 14.70 -0.40 3.40
N SER A 55 15.86 -0.23 4.04
CA SER A 55 17.14 -0.76 3.53
C SER A 55 17.12 -2.29 3.48
N TYR A 56 16.70 -2.94 4.57
CA TYR A 56 16.57 -4.39 4.66
C TYR A 56 15.51 -4.92 3.71
N VAL A 57 14.35 -4.25 3.63
CA VAL A 57 13.27 -4.62 2.71
C VAL A 57 13.74 -4.54 1.26
N ASN A 58 14.40 -3.45 0.86
CA ASN A 58 14.93 -3.32 -0.50
C ASN A 58 16.00 -4.38 -0.81
N ALA A 59 16.89 -4.71 0.14
CA ALA A 59 17.86 -5.78 -0.04
C ALA A 59 17.17 -7.13 -0.29
N SER A 60 16.16 -7.49 0.52
CA SER A 60 15.38 -8.73 0.32
C SER A 60 14.60 -8.74 -1.00
N LEU A 61 14.07 -7.60 -1.44
CA LEU A 61 13.37 -7.48 -2.72
C LEU A 61 14.31 -7.64 -3.91
N SER A 62 15.51 -7.10 -3.84
CA SER A 62 16.53 -7.28 -4.88
C SER A 62 16.91 -8.75 -5.05
N LEU A 63 17.01 -9.52 -3.94
CA LEU A 63 17.31 -10.96 -3.99
C LEU A 63 16.16 -11.79 -4.59
N THR A 64 14.94 -11.26 -4.59
CA THR A 64 13.75 -11.94 -5.11
C THR A 64 13.26 -11.36 -6.45
N ALA A 65 14.09 -10.55 -7.11
CA ALA A 65 13.77 -9.92 -8.39
C ALA A 65 13.48 -10.94 -9.50
N SER A 66 14.11 -12.12 -9.47
CA SER A 66 13.82 -13.23 -10.39
C SER A 66 12.39 -13.77 -10.29
N SER A 67 11.70 -13.50 -9.17
CA SER A 67 10.29 -13.83 -8.94
C SER A 67 9.35 -12.67 -9.25
N GLY A 68 9.85 -11.60 -9.88
CA GLY A 68 9.06 -10.41 -10.25
C GLY A 68 8.92 -9.38 -9.14
N ALA A 69 9.67 -9.51 -8.03
CA ALA A 69 9.68 -8.50 -6.98
C ALA A 69 10.40 -7.22 -7.44
N THR A 70 9.87 -6.07 -7.02
CA THR A 70 10.50 -4.76 -7.22
C THR A 70 10.77 -4.10 -5.88
N THR A 71 11.91 -3.41 -5.79
CA THR A 71 12.24 -2.53 -4.66
C THR A 71 11.18 -1.45 -4.49
N LEU A 72 11.15 -0.85 -3.30
CA LEU A 72 10.30 0.31 -3.06
C LEU A 72 10.68 1.45 -4.01
N THR A 73 9.68 2.08 -4.60
CA THR A 73 9.83 3.30 -5.37
C THR A 73 10.08 4.45 -4.41
N GLU A 74 11.07 5.29 -4.67
CA GLU A 74 11.40 6.46 -3.87
C GLU A 74 10.36 7.59 -4.08
N SER A 75 9.14 7.39 -3.59
CA SER A 75 7.98 8.28 -3.79
C SER A 75 6.97 8.20 -2.64
N TYR A 76 5.82 8.85 -2.82
CA TYR A 76 4.68 8.82 -1.89
C TYR A 76 3.85 7.55 -2.04
N TYR A 77 3.45 7.00 -0.90
CA TYR A 77 2.56 5.85 -0.80
C TYR A 77 1.27 6.21 -0.07
N TRP A 78 0.15 5.74 -0.63
CA TRP A 78 -1.16 5.84 -0.01
C TRP A 78 -1.24 5.02 1.26
N SER A 79 -1.82 5.64 2.29
CA SER A 79 -2.23 4.95 3.51
C SER A 79 -3.74 4.70 3.52
N SER A 80 -4.16 3.68 4.26
CA SER A 80 -5.54 3.48 4.67
C SER A 80 -5.95 4.29 5.92
N THR A 81 -5.06 5.15 6.44
CA THR A 81 -5.36 6.07 7.53
C THR A 81 -5.97 7.37 6.99
N GLU A 82 -7.15 7.72 7.50
CA GLU A 82 -7.86 8.95 7.13
C GLU A 82 -7.20 10.20 7.74
N PHE A 83 -7.09 11.26 6.94
CA PHE A 83 -6.74 12.60 7.43
C PHE A 83 -8.01 13.42 7.69
N SER A 84 -8.91 13.45 6.71
CA SER A 84 -10.23 14.07 6.78
C SER A 84 -11.18 13.46 5.73
N SER A 85 -12.39 14.01 5.61
CA SER A 85 -13.38 13.60 4.59
C SER A 85 -12.77 13.51 3.19
N ASP A 86 -11.97 14.51 2.81
CA ASP A 86 -11.46 14.66 1.45
C ASP A 86 -10.01 14.20 1.29
N TYR A 87 -9.30 13.94 2.39
CA TYR A 87 -7.86 13.68 2.40
C TYR A 87 -7.50 12.37 3.10
N ALA A 88 -6.51 11.67 2.57
CA ALA A 88 -5.88 10.51 3.22
C ALA A 88 -4.41 10.79 3.49
N TRP A 89 -3.88 10.16 4.54
CA TRP A 89 -2.46 10.26 4.84
C TRP A 89 -1.61 9.55 3.79
N ILE A 90 -0.42 10.09 3.56
CA ILE A 90 0.62 9.52 2.71
C ILE A 90 1.95 9.55 3.44
N LEU A 91 2.84 8.64 3.06
CA LEU A 91 4.24 8.64 3.49
C LEU A 91 5.15 8.62 2.27
N ASN A 92 6.14 9.50 2.25
CA ASN A 92 7.22 9.49 1.28
C ASN A 92 8.31 8.51 1.76
N VAL A 93 8.49 7.38 1.05
CA VAL A 93 9.47 6.36 1.48
C VAL A 93 10.92 6.83 1.25
N HIS A 94 11.13 7.84 0.41
CA HIS A 94 12.44 8.44 0.22
C HIS A 94 12.89 9.23 1.45
N SER A 95 12.10 10.22 1.86
CA SER A 95 12.46 11.16 2.93
C SER A 95 11.86 10.84 4.31
N GLY A 96 10.88 9.94 4.39
CA GLY A 96 10.10 9.70 5.61
C GLY A 96 9.04 10.78 5.86
N PHE A 97 8.90 11.74 4.96
CA PHE A 97 7.92 12.83 5.06
C PHE A 97 6.50 12.27 5.13
N ARG A 98 5.70 12.87 6.02
CA ARG A 98 4.30 12.51 6.25
C ARG A 98 3.43 13.70 5.90
N GLY A 99 2.42 13.47 5.09
CA GLY A 99 1.49 14.51 4.68
C GLY A 99 0.16 13.91 4.28
N SER A 100 -0.64 14.69 3.58
CA SER A 100 -1.95 14.24 3.10
C SER A 100 -2.19 14.72 1.68
N TYR A 101 -2.86 13.90 0.88
CA TYR A 101 -3.35 14.28 -0.44
C TYR A 101 -4.86 14.02 -0.53
N GLY A 102 -5.50 14.74 -1.45
CA GLY A 102 -6.91 14.55 -1.75
C GLY A 102 -7.15 13.12 -2.27
N LYS A 103 -8.20 12.46 -1.79
CA LYS A 103 -8.55 11.07 -2.15
C LYS A 103 -8.80 10.87 -3.65
N SER A 104 -9.08 11.95 -4.39
CA SER A 104 -9.23 11.97 -5.85
C SER A 104 -7.90 11.97 -6.62
N TYR A 105 -6.76 12.17 -5.96
CA TYR A 105 -5.46 12.24 -6.61
C TYR A 105 -4.95 10.83 -6.96
N ASN A 106 -4.58 10.61 -8.22
CA ASN A 106 -4.30 9.27 -8.76
C ASN A 106 -2.81 8.97 -9.00
N ASN A 107 -1.91 9.90 -8.68
CA ASN A 107 -0.46 9.76 -8.94
C ASN A 107 0.34 9.47 -7.66
N ILE A 108 -0.10 8.49 -6.87
CA ILE A 108 0.53 8.06 -5.62
C ILE A 108 0.52 6.54 -5.59
N TYR A 109 1.64 5.95 -5.13
CA TYR A 109 1.85 4.51 -5.17
C TYR A 109 1.05 3.78 -4.08
N VAL A 110 0.86 2.49 -4.29
CA VAL A 110 0.39 1.55 -3.27
C VAL A 110 1.43 0.46 -3.07
N ARG A 111 1.62 0.03 -1.82
CA ARG A 111 2.41 -1.16 -1.49
C ARG A 111 1.54 -2.11 -0.67
N PRO A 112 0.92 -3.11 -1.31
CA PRO A 112 0.13 -4.12 -0.60
C PRO A 112 0.91 -4.75 0.56
N VAL A 113 0.27 -4.88 1.72
CA VAL A 113 0.81 -5.61 2.88
C VAL A 113 -0.10 -6.77 3.25
N VAL A 114 0.46 -7.86 3.76
CA VAL A 114 -0.29 -9.04 4.19
C VAL A 114 0.24 -9.50 5.54
N LYS A 115 -0.68 -9.97 6.40
CA LYS A 115 -0.36 -10.65 7.64
C LYS A 115 -0.76 -12.12 7.47
N TYR A 116 0.20 -13.02 7.66
CA TYR A 116 0.06 -14.45 7.48
C TYR A 116 0.78 -15.24 8.56
#